data_AF-X1J836-F1
#
_entry.id   AF-X1J836-F1
#
_cell.length_a   1.000
_cell.length_b   1.000
_cell.length_c   1.000
_cell.angle_alpha   90.00
_cell.angle_beta   90.00
_cell.angle_gamma   90.00
#
_symmetry.space_group_name_H-M   'P 1'
#
loop_
_entity.id
_entity.type
_entity.pdbx_description
1 polymer ?
#
loop_
_entity_poly.entity_id
_entity_poly.type
_entity_poly.pdbx_seq_one_letter_code
_entity_poly.pdbx_strand_id
1 'polypeptide(L)'
;MDILITDFLSKIDFGEMQGFKNLQVIPLFTEEEEGLKYLTLKEALEKRLLVVKEVSAEASVPELKVINNADASVLLLDGEELAGAKQNRVLNSSILVKKKSELIIPVSCTEQGR
;
A
#
# COMPACT_ATOMS: atom_id res chain seq x y z
N MET A 1 14.44 16.90 10.62
CA MET A 1 14.01 17.29 11.97
C MET A 1 13.68 15.98 12.65
N ASP A 2 14.52 15.53 13.57
CA ASP A 2 14.24 14.30 14.32
C ASP A 2 13.16 14.62 15.34
N ILE A 3 11.93 14.25 15.02
CA ILE A 3 10.85 14.24 16.00
C ILE A 3 11.14 13.06 16.92
N LEU A 4 11.35 13.33 18.21
CA LEU A 4 11.41 12.26 19.20
C LEU A 4 10.07 11.53 19.17
N ILE A 5 10.09 10.21 19.03
CA ILE A 5 8.88 9.38 18.98
C ILE A 5 7.94 9.69 20.15
N THR A 6 8.50 9.98 21.33
CA THR A 6 7.76 10.39 22.52
C THR A 6 6.96 11.68 22.32
N ASP A 7 7.52 12.67 21.64
CA ASP A 7 6.84 13.94 21.39
C ASP A 7 5.66 13.74 20.43
N PHE A 8 5.84 12.93 19.39
CA PHE A 8 4.74 12.57 18.48
C PHE A 8 3.62 11.83 19.22
N LEU A 9 3.96 10.79 20.00
CA LEU A 9 2.98 10.00 20.75
C LEU A 9 2.23 10.84 21.80
N SER A 10 2.88 11.86 22.37
CA SER A 10 2.24 12.76 23.34
C SER A 10 1.13 13.64 22.75
N LYS A 11 1.10 13.80 21.42
CA LYS A 11 0.10 14.58 20.68
C LYS A 11 -1.02 13.71 20.10
N ILE A 12 -1.07 12.43 20.45
CA ILE A 12 -2.14 11.53 20.05
C ILE A 12 -3.19 11.51 21.15
N ASP A 13 -4.39 11.96 20.81
CA ASP A 13 -5.56 11.87 21.66
C ASP A 13 -6.32 10.57 21.39
N PHE A 14 -6.66 9.85 22.45
CA PHE A 14 -7.46 8.64 22.36
C PHE A 14 -8.94 9.01 22.44
N GLY A 15 -9.71 8.59 21.43
CA GLY A 15 -11.16 8.69 21.43
C GLY A 15 -11.81 7.71 22.41
N GLU A 16 -13.12 7.86 22.59
CA GLU A 16 -13.90 6.87 23.32
C GLU A 16 -13.82 5.50 22.63
N MET A 17 -13.60 4.45 23.43
CA MET A 17 -13.57 3.09 22.96
C MET A 17 -14.94 2.70 22.38
N GLN A 18 -14.95 2.33 21.11
CA GLN A 18 -16.12 1.84 20.41
C GLN A 18 -16.11 0.31 20.42
N GLY A 19 -17.22 -0.30 20.83
CA GLY A 19 -17.34 -1.76 20.91
C GLY A 19 -18.50 -2.30 20.09
N PHE A 20 -18.27 -3.40 19.36
CA PHE A 20 -19.33 -4.21 18.77
C PHE A 20 -19.01 -5.70 18.90
N LYS A 21 -19.85 -6.43 19.65
CA LYS A 21 -19.62 -7.84 20.01
C LYS A 21 -18.23 -8.02 20.64
N ASN A 22 -17.37 -8.81 20.01
CA ASN A 22 -16.00 -9.11 20.43
C ASN A 22 -14.94 -8.21 19.77
N LEU A 23 -15.35 -7.12 19.10
CA LEU A 23 -14.45 -6.12 18.51
C LEU A 23 -14.49 -4.83 19.34
N GLN A 24 -13.32 -4.32 19.68
CA GLN A 24 -13.13 -3.01 20.31
C GLN A 24 -12.18 -2.18 19.45
N VAL A 25 -12.50 -0.91 19.27
CA VAL A 25 -11.71 0.06 18.50
C VAL A 25 -11.52 1.29 19.36
N ILE A 26 -10.27 1.74 19.51
CA ILE A 26 -9.94 3.01 20.15
C ILE A 26 -9.48 3.96 19.04
N PRO A 27 -10.28 4.98 18.67
CA PRO A 27 -9.87 5.96 17.68
C PRO A 27 -8.65 6.75 18.17
N LEU A 28 -7.73 7.06 17.25
CA LEU A 28 -6.57 7.93 17.52
C LEU A 28 -6.74 9.23 16.75
N PHE A 29 -6.61 10.35 17.42
CA PHE A 29 -6.70 11.69 16.86
C PHE A 29 -5.37 12.43 17.04
N THR A 30 -5.05 13.34 16.14
CA THR A 30 -3.92 14.25 16.29
C THR A 30 -4.20 15.54 15.53
N GLU A 31 -3.71 16.67 16.05
CA GLU A 31 -3.78 17.98 15.38
C GLU A 31 -2.68 18.14 14.30
N GLU A 32 -1.75 17.19 14.18
CA GLU A 32 -0.74 17.21 13.12
C GLU A 32 -1.38 16.91 11.76
N GLU A 33 -1.49 17.94 10.90
CA GLU A 33 -2.09 17.82 9.56
C GLU A 33 -1.19 17.12 8.52
N GLU A 34 0.14 17.10 8.72
CA GLU A 34 1.08 16.64 7.69
C GLU A 34 1.46 15.17 7.85
N GLY A 35 0.54 14.29 7.46
CA GLY A 35 0.86 12.91 7.14
C GLY A 35 1.69 12.77 5.84
N LEU A 36 2.26 11.59 5.64
CA LEU A 36 2.86 11.22 4.35
C LEU A 36 1.83 11.40 3.22
N LYS A 37 2.14 12.27 2.26
CA LYS A 37 1.30 12.46 1.06
C LYS A 37 1.57 11.33 0.07
N TYR A 38 0.63 10.40 -0.05
CA TYR A 38 0.67 9.30 -1.02
C TYR A 38 -0.70 9.09 -1.66
N LEU A 39 -0.71 8.36 -2.78
CA LEU A 39 -1.91 7.78 -3.36
C LEU A 39 -1.99 6.30 -2.94
N THR A 40 -3.18 5.80 -2.67
CA THR A 40 -3.43 4.36 -2.55
C THR A 40 -3.33 3.68 -3.91
N LEU A 41 -3.15 2.35 -3.92
CA LEU A 41 -3.21 1.55 -5.15
C LEU A 41 -4.46 1.86 -5.98
N LYS A 42 -5.64 1.83 -5.34
CA LYS A 42 -6.93 2.09 -6.00
C LYS A 42 -6.96 3.48 -6.66
N GLU A 43 -6.62 4.53 -5.92
CA GLU A 43 -6.63 5.90 -6.46
C GLU A 43 -5.66 6.05 -7.64
N ALA A 44 -4.48 5.44 -7.54
CA ALA A 44 -3.46 5.54 -8.58
C ALA A 44 -3.85 4.78 -9.86
N LEU A 45 -4.52 3.63 -9.73
CA LEU A 45 -5.09 2.88 -10.87
C LEU A 45 -6.26 3.61 -11.51
N GLU A 46 -7.22 4.13 -10.72
CA GLU A 46 -8.37 4.88 -11.22
C GLU A 46 -7.93 6.15 -11.98
N LYS A 47 -6.90 6.85 -11.48
CA LYS A 47 -6.30 8.01 -12.15
C LYS A 47 -5.37 7.64 -13.31
N ARG A 48 -5.15 6.35 -13.58
CA ARG A 48 -4.20 5.83 -14.60
C ARG A 48 -2.77 6.35 -14.42
N LEU A 49 -2.38 6.61 -13.18
CA LEU A 49 -1.04 7.06 -12.81
C LEU A 49 -0.11 5.91 -12.43
N LEU A 50 -0.66 4.74 -12.12
CA LEU A 50 0.09 3.51 -11.87
C LEU A 50 -0.11 2.52 -13.03
N VAL A 51 0.99 1.97 -13.54
CA VAL A 51 0.96 0.91 -14.55
C VAL A 51 1.68 -0.32 -14.01
N VAL A 52 1.06 -1.49 -14.16
CA VAL A 52 1.63 -2.77 -13.74
C VAL A 52 1.90 -3.63 -14.98
N LYS A 53 3.11 -4.19 -15.09
CA LYS A 53 3.55 -5.04 -16.20
C LYS A 53 4.16 -6.34 -15.68
N GLU A 54 3.96 -7.44 -16.40
CA GLU A 54 4.66 -8.71 -16.13
C GLU A 54 6.07 -8.65 -16.74
N VAL A 55 7.09 -9.07 -15.98
CA VAL A 55 8.50 -8.96 -16.40
C VAL A 55 9.00 -10.22 -17.13
N SER A 56 8.42 -11.40 -16.89
CA SER A 56 8.81 -12.62 -17.60
C SER A 56 7.76 -13.73 -17.54
N ALA A 57 7.65 -14.51 -18.62
CA ALA A 57 6.87 -15.75 -18.68
C ALA A 57 7.68 -17.01 -18.29
N GLU A 58 9.00 -16.89 -18.13
CA GLU A 58 9.93 -18.04 -18.03
C GLU A 58 10.70 -18.12 -16.69
N ALA A 59 10.55 -17.16 -15.77
CA ALA A 59 11.19 -17.22 -14.46
C ALA A 59 10.36 -18.04 -13.46
N SER A 60 11.04 -18.87 -12.65
CA SER A 60 10.45 -19.71 -11.59
C SER A 60 9.77 -18.91 -10.47
N VAL A 61 9.95 -17.59 -10.43
CA VAL A 61 9.34 -16.67 -9.47
C VAL A 61 8.69 -15.53 -10.26
N PRO A 62 7.37 -15.30 -10.12
CA PRO A 62 6.68 -14.26 -10.86
C PRO A 62 6.97 -12.88 -10.26
N GLU A 63 7.58 -12.02 -11.07
CA GLU A 63 7.88 -10.63 -10.73
C GLU A 63 6.98 -9.67 -11.53
N LEU A 64 6.42 -8.67 -10.85
CA LEU A 64 5.68 -7.57 -11.50
C LEU A 64 6.52 -6.31 -11.46
N LYS A 65 6.50 -5.56 -12.57
CA LYS A 65 7.05 -4.22 -12.66
C LYS A 65 5.94 -3.21 -12.49
N VAL A 66 6.06 -2.38 -11.47
CA VAL A 66 5.16 -1.26 -11.22
C VAL A 66 5.84 0.02 -11.67
N ILE A 67 5.10 0.87 -12.39
CA ILE A 67 5.55 2.16 -12.90
C ILE A 67 4.63 3.22 -12.32
N ASN A 68 5.15 4.04 -11.41
CA ASN A 68 4.44 5.17 -10.81
C ASN A 68 4.73 6.45 -11.60
N ASN A 69 3.76 6.90 -12.39
CA ASN A 69 3.80 8.15 -13.15
C ASN A 69 3.23 9.34 -12.38
N ALA A 70 2.75 9.16 -11.14
CA ALA A 70 2.25 10.26 -10.32
C ALA A 70 3.39 11.19 -9.85
N ASP A 71 3.02 12.42 -9.49
CA ASP A 71 3.88 13.37 -8.77
C ASP A 71 3.88 13.13 -7.25
N ALA A 72 3.22 12.07 -6.79
CA ALA A 72 3.18 11.58 -5.42
C ALA A 72 3.64 10.11 -5.36
N SER A 73 4.08 9.67 -4.17
CA SER A 73 4.34 8.25 -3.95
C SER A 73 3.04 7.46 -3.96
N VAL A 74 3.10 6.18 -4.32
CA VAL A 74 1.95 5.27 -4.29
C VAL A 74 2.21 4.20 -3.25
N LEU A 75 1.31 4.09 -2.27
CA LEU A 75 1.36 3.05 -1.24
C LEU A 75 0.62 1.81 -1.74
N LEU A 76 1.35 0.72 -1.83
CA LEU A 76 0.87 -0.61 -2.10
C LEU A 76 0.84 -1.35 -0.77
N LEU A 77 -0.32 -1.86 -0.35
CA LEU A 77 -0.46 -2.57 0.92
C LEU A 77 -0.44 -4.08 0.70
N ASP A 78 0.15 -4.79 1.66
CA ASP A 78 0.10 -6.25 1.72
C ASP A 78 -1.35 -6.75 1.69
N GLY A 79 -1.59 -7.82 0.93
CA GLY A 79 -2.92 -8.38 0.74
C GLY A 79 -3.80 -7.69 -0.31
N GLU A 80 -3.38 -6.56 -0.90
CA GLU A 80 -4.14 -5.98 -2.01
C GLU A 80 -4.03 -6.83 -3.28
N GLU A 81 -5.15 -6.94 -4.00
CA GLU A 81 -5.25 -7.69 -5.25
C GLU A 81 -5.01 -6.77 -6.46
N LEU A 82 -4.11 -7.20 -7.34
CA LEU A 82 -3.85 -6.57 -8.63
C LEU A 82 -4.69 -7.26 -9.71
N ALA A 83 -5.91 -6.77 -9.91
CA ALA A 83 -6.80 -7.23 -10.97
C ALA A 83 -6.42 -6.58 -12.31
N GLY A 84 -6.23 -7.39 -13.36
CA GLY A 84 -5.98 -6.91 -14.74
C GLY A 84 -4.66 -7.36 -15.39
N ALA A 85 -3.82 -8.11 -14.68
CA ALA A 85 -2.74 -8.92 -15.30
C ALA A 85 -3.31 -10.22 -15.90
N LYS A 86 -2.53 -11.05 -16.61
CA LYS A 86 -3.05 -12.30 -17.22
C LYS A 86 -3.63 -13.27 -16.19
N GLN A 87 -3.27 -13.11 -14.93
CA GLN A 87 -3.81 -13.80 -13.77
C GLN A 87 -3.93 -12.82 -12.61
N ASN A 88 -4.86 -13.06 -11.69
CA ASN A 88 -4.95 -12.28 -10.47
C ASN A 88 -3.73 -12.53 -9.58
N ARG A 89 -3.27 -11.49 -8.89
CA ARG A 89 -2.09 -11.53 -8.01
C ARG A 89 -2.37 -10.78 -6.72
N VAL A 90 -1.77 -11.25 -5.64
CA VAL A 90 -1.82 -10.58 -4.34
C VAL A 90 -0.42 -10.13 -3.97
N LEU A 91 -0.32 -8.87 -3.53
CA LEU A 91 0.90 -8.32 -2.95
C LEU A 91 1.24 -9.07 -1.65
N ASN A 92 2.52 -9.38 -1.44
CA ASN A 92 3.00 -10.08 -0.26
C ASN A 92 3.77 -9.18 0.73
N SER A 93 3.83 -7.89 0.42
CA SER A 93 4.54 -6.89 1.21
C SER A 93 3.98 -5.49 0.93
N SER A 94 3.98 -4.66 1.96
CA SER A 94 3.63 -3.25 1.83
C SER A 94 4.82 -2.45 1.30
N ILE A 95 4.62 -1.70 0.21
CA ILE A 95 5.68 -1.02 -0.53
C ILE A 95 5.23 0.41 -0.85
N LEU A 96 6.06 1.40 -0.51
CA LEU A 96 5.85 2.79 -0.93
C LEU A 96 6.66 3.07 -2.22
N VAL A 97 5.98 3.05 -3.36
CA VAL A 97 6.60 3.29 -4.67
C VAL A 97 6.81 4.79 -4.86
N LYS A 98 8.07 5.21 -4.96
CA LYS A 98 8.45 6.62 -5.14
C LYS A 98 7.77 7.24 -6.37
N LYS A 99 7.44 8.53 -6.31
CA LYS A 99 6.95 9.30 -7.46
C LYS A 99 7.90 9.20 -8.66
N LYS A 100 7.35 9.20 -9.88
CA LYS A 100 8.09 9.14 -11.16
C LYS A 100 9.19 8.07 -11.16
N SER A 101 8.84 6.85 -10.74
CA SER A 101 9.80 5.75 -10.65
C SER A 101 9.18 4.42 -11.08
N GLU A 102 10.04 3.45 -11.33
CA GLU A 102 9.66 2.06 -11.55
C GLU A 102 10.36 1.13 -10.56
N LEU A 103 9.66 0.08 -10.16
CA LEU A 103 10.13 -0.89 -9.18
C LEU A 103 9.64 -2.29 -9.57
N ILE A 104 10.51 -3.28 -9.44
CA ILE A 104 10.11 -4.69 -9.46
C ILE A 104 9.65 -5.05 -8.06
N ILE A 105 8.43 -5.58 -7.96
CA ILE A 105 7.80 -5.95 -6.69
C ILE A 105 7.61 -7.47 -6.60
N PRO A 106 7.79 -8.04 -5.40
CA PRO A 106 7.47 -9.44 -5.16
C PRO A 106 5.94 -9.62 -5.07
N VAL A 107 5.42 -10.71 -5.63
CA VAL A 107 3.99 -11.07 -5.56
C VAL A 107 3.82 -12.56 -5.30
N SER A 108 2.65 -12.93 -4.76
CA SER A 108 2.24 -14.32 -4.60
C SER A 108 1.17 -14.67 -5.64
N CYS A 109 1.26 -15.88 -6.21
CA CYS A 109 0.19 -16.44 -7.04
C CYS A 109 -0.98 -16.87 -6.16
N THR A 110 -2.20 -16.48 -6.52
CA THR A 110 -3.43 -16.87 -5.82
C THR A 110 -4.07 -18.15 -6.37
N GLU A 111 -3.42 -18.85 -7.32
CA GLU A 111 -4.01 -19.96 -8.10
C GLU A 111 -3.43 -21.35 -7.82
N GLN A 112 -2.46 -21.54 -6.91
CA GLN A 112 -2.02 -22.90 -6.57
C GLN A 112 -3.05 -23.60 -5.66
N GLY A 113 -4.01 -24.30 -6.26
CA GLY A 113 -4.86 -25.27 -5.55
C GLY A 113 -6.37 -25.22 -5.81
N ARG A 114 -6.82 -24.60 -6.91
CA ARG A 114 -8.22 -24.75 -7.39
C ARG A 114 -8.32 -25.82 -8.47
#